data_AF-A0A2V7B8V9-F1
#
_entry.id   AF-A0A2V7B8V9-F1
#
_cell.length_a   1.000
_cell.length_b   1.000
_cell.length_c   1.000
_cell.angle_alpha   90.00
_cell.angle_beta   90.00
_cell.angle_gamma   90.00
#
_symmetry.space_group_name_H-M   'P 1'
#
loop_
_entity.id
_entity.type
_entity.pdbx_description
1 polymer ?
#
loop_
_entity_poly.entity_id
_entity_poly.type
_entity_poly.pdbx_seq_one_letter_code
_entity_poly.pdbx_strand_id
1 'polypeptide(L)'
;MPRTGGARSPRRPSSGHAVGGRAAARRHRARPRPGAGGHPGRRADGEPRPAAHVQHHGYPQGHQRGARADARRQPAPARDRARLRHAHHRIPPGADRLRRPAPGPHARSHRRDLRRRGGGLRRAAAFVGLVVFAWLLWDTGADPVRLVQGLPWILDFVRRTIPPDPRVLPAALAAALTTVEIALLGTAVAAALALPLGFLSARNIAPGAVFYPARVWLNFFRSVDTLVYALVFVAAVGLGPFPGVLAVIAYTTTSLAKLYSEAIEGIEPGPVDAVRATGATRLQIVRYGVLPQVLPLFLSYVLYRLETNIRAATVLGFVGAGGIGFYLQTYLRMIDYPAASTVLLVTVAMVMVVDGISSRLRDRLV
;
A
#
# COMPACT_ATOMS: atom_id res chain seq x y z
N MET A 1 11.01 6.15 -81.18
CA MET A 1 10.59 4.81 -81.64
C MET A 1 11.24 3.73 -80.76
N PRO A 2 10.72 2.49 -80.70
CA PRO A 2 10.45 1.78 -79.41
C PRO A 2 11.36 0.51 -79.25
N ARG A 3 11.05 -0.63 -78.57
CA ARG A 3 9.77 -1.30 -78.25
C ARG A 3 9.92 -2.51 -77.28
N THR A 4 8.97 -2.67 -76.34
CA THR A 4 8.51 -3.94 -75.68
C THR A 4 9.52 -4.78 -74.84
N GLY A 5 9.12 -5.59 -73.86
CA GLY A 5 7.79 -5.92 -73.28
C GLY A 5 7.63 -7.44 -73.03
N GLY A 6 6.90 -7.87 -71.98
CA GLY A 6 6.50 -9.30 -71.84
C GLY A 6 6.31 -9.81 -70.40
N ALA A 7 5.07 -10.16 -70.03
CA ALA A 7 4.72 -10.82 -68.77
C ALA A 7 4.50 -12.34 -68.98
N ARG A 8 4.55 -13.15 -67.90
CA ARG A 8 3.95 -14.50 -67.86
C ARG A 8 3.74 -15.02 -66.43
N SER A 9 2.50 -15.41 -66.12
CA SER A 9 2.16 -16.32 -65.02
C SER A 9 1.86 -17.72 -65.59
N PRO A 10 1.93 -18.78 -64.78
CA PRO A 10 1.14 -19.99 -65.02
C PRO A 10 0.10 -20.25 -63.92
N ARG A 11 -0.91 -21.07 -64.25
CA ARG A 11 -2.03 -21.48 -63.39
C ARG A 11 -1.77 -22.87 -62.74
N ARG A 12 -2.37 -23.08 -61.55
CA ARG A 12 -3.16 -24.26 -61.06
C ARG A 12 -3.04 -25.62 -61.79
N PRO A 13 -3.19 -26.79 -61.09
CA PRO A 13 -4.49 -27.15 -60.48
C PRO A 13 -4.54 -28.11 -59.25
N SER A 14 -5.78 -28.35 -58.79
CA SER A 14 -6.41 -29.46 -58.01
C SER A 14 -5.58 -30.73 -57.70
N SER A 15 -5.82 -31.53 -56.65
CA SER A 15 -7.06 -32.03 -55.99
C SER A 15 -6.66 -32.60 -54.59
N GLY A 16 -7.49 -33.04 -53.63
CA GLY A 16 -8.57 -34.06 -53.64
C GLY A 16 -8.40 -35.00 -52.41
N HIS A 17 -9.45 -35.74 -52.00
CA HIS A 17 -9.54 -36.68 -50.84
C HIS A 17 -9.57 -36.02 -49.43
N ALA A 18 -10.55 -36.20 -48.52
CA ALA A 18 -11.71 -37.09 -48.29
C ALA A 18 -11.51 -38.26 -47.29
N VAL A 19 -12.54 -38.48 -46.44
CA VAL A 19 -12.78 -39.61 -45.50
C VAL A 19 -11.81 -39.65 -44.28
N GLY A 20 -12.20 -40.03 -43.05
CA GLY A 20 -13.51 -40.33 -42.47
C GLY A 20 -13.45 -41.44 -41.39
N GLY A 21 -14.27 -41.33 -40.34
CA GLY A 21 -14.41 -42.31 -39.24
C GLY A 21 -13.83 -41.84 -37.90
N ARG A 22 -14.27 -42.29 -36.70
CA ARG A 22 -15.45 -42.95 -36.10
C ARG A 22 -14.95 -43.47 -34.72
N ALA A 23 -15.85 -43.86 -33.81
CA ALA A 23 -15.58 -44.35 -32.43
C ALA A 23 -15.05 -43.25 -31.46
N ALA A 24 -15.64 -42.92 -30.31
CA ALA A 24 -16.61 -43.56 -29.42
C ALA A 24 -16.13 -44.87 -28.75
N ALA A 25 -15.79 -44.82 -27.46
CA ALA A 25 -16.52 -45.54 -26.39
C ALA A 25 -15.88 -45.45 -24.97
N ARG A 26 -16.72 -45.76 -23.98
CA ARG A 26 -16.43 -46.31 -22.62
C ARG A 26 -15.91 -45.39 -21.49
N ARG A 27 -16.87 -45.11 -20.60
CA ARG A 27 -16.73 -44.79 -19.17
C ARG A 27 -16.03 -45.94 -18.42
N HIS A 28 -15.39 -45.65 -17.28
CA HIS A 28 -15.54 -46.45 -16.05
C HIS A 28 -15.35 -45.57 -14.79
N ARG A 29 -16.24 -45.72 -13.80
CA ARG A 29 -16.10 -45.17 -12.44
C ARG A 29 -15.38 -46.19 -11.55
N ALA A 30 -14.50 -45.75 -10.65
CA ALA A 30 -14.24 -46.45 -9.38
C ALA A 30 -13.49 -45.60 -8.32
N ARG A 31 -14.19 -45.28 -7.23
CA ARG A 31 -13.73 -45.07 -5.84
C ARG A 31 -14.91 -45.51 -4.96
N PRO A 32 -14.77 -45.82 -3.65
CA PRO A 32 -13.57 -45.88 -2.79
C PRO A 32 -13.44 -47.22 -2.01
N ARG A 33 -12.42 -47.35 -1.14
CA ARG A 33 -12.58 -47.88 0.24
C ARG A 33 -11.36 -47.55 1.12
N PRO A 34 -11.52 -47.42 2.46
CA PRO A 34 -10.44 -47.06 3.39
C PRO A 34 -9.88 -48.28 4.16
N GLY A 35 -8.69 -48.15 4.76
CA GLY A 35 -8.17 -49.14 5.70
C GLY A 35 -6.77 -48.85 6.24
N ALA A 36 -6.52 -49.33 7.47
CA ALA A 36 -5.25 -49.37 8.21
C ALA A 36 -4.60 -48.01 8.61
N GLY A 37 -4.45 -47.81 9.92
CA GLY A 37 -3.67 -46.71 10.49
C GLY A 37 -2.21 -47.09 10.73
N GLY A 38 -1.36 -46.09 10.93
CA GLY A 38 0.06 -46.27 11.31
C GLY A 38 0.52 -45.15 12.23
N HIS A 39 1.05 -45.51 13.40
CA HIS A 39 1.71 -44.58 14.31
C HIS A 39 2.98 -44.00 13.68
N PRO A 40 3.24 -42.68 13.78
CA PRO A 40 4.49 -42.09 13.29
C PRO A 40 5.59 -42.25 14.35
N GLY A 41 6.55 -43.16 14.14
CA GLY A 41 7.61 -43.32 15.14
C GLY A 41 8.69 -44.38 14.90
N ARG A 42 9.54 -44.18 13.88
CA ARG A 42 11.00 -44.45 13.87
C ARG A 42 11.55 -44.34 12.44
N ARG A 43 12.81 -43.92 12.30
CA ARG A 43 13.65 -44.32 11.16
C ARG A 43 14.51 -45.50 11.60
N ALA A 44 14.99 -46.27 10.63
CA ALA A 44 16.21 -47.06 10.81
C ALA A 44 17.39 -46.10 11.08
N ASP A 45 18.54 -46.67 11.46
CA ASP A 45 19.76 -45.98 11.92
C ASP A 45 19.65 -45.55 13.40
N GLY A 46 20.39 -46.27 14.25
CA GLY A 46 20.19 -46.33 15.71
C GLY A 46 20.82 -45.20 16.53
N GLU A 47 20.68 -43.94 16.13
CA GLU A 47 21.16 -42.79 16.91
C GLU A 47 20.04 -41.92 17.52
N PRO A 48 20.23 -41.40 18.75
CA PRO A 48 19.25 -40.54 19.41
C PRO A 48 19.22 -39.13 18.80
N ARG A 49 18.03 -38.60 18.53
CA ARG A 49 17.85 -37.22 18.05
C ARG A 49 18.19 -36.19 19.15
N PRO A 50 18.99 -35.15 18.86
CA PRO A 50 19.14 -34.02 19.77
C PRO A 50 17.83 -33.21 19.86
N ALA A 51 17.44 -32.84 21.08
CA ALA A 51 16.22 -32.09 21.34
C ALA A 51 16.39 -30.60 20.99
N ALA A 52 15.42 -30.03 20.28
CA ALA A 52 15.40 -28.59 20.00
C ALA A 52 15.01 -27.79 21.24
N HIS A 53 15.83 -26.79 21.61
CA HIS A 53 15.53 -25.87 22.69
C HIS A 53 14.31 -24.99 22.35
N VAL A 54 13.22 -25.14 23.12
CA VAL A 54 12.12 -24.17 23.18
C VAL A 54 12.17 -23.49 24.55
N GLN A 55 12.44 -22.19 24.57
CA GLN A 55 12.42 -21.40 25.80
C GLN A 55 10.99 -21.01 26.17
N HIS A 56 10.43 -21.66 27.19
CA HIS A 56 9.23 -21.17 27.87
C HIS A 56 9.62 -20.22 29.01
N HIS A 57 9.15 -18.97 28.97
CA HIS A 57 9.13 -18.11 30.16
C HIS A 57 7.84 -18.36 30.95
N GLY A 58 7.99 -18.76 32.21
CA GLY A 58 6.88 -19.02 33.12
C GLY A 58 6.53 -17.83 34.01
N TYR A 59 5.26 -17.74 34.37
CA TYR A 59 4.77 -17.02 35.56
C TYR A 59 4.22 -18.05 36.55
N PRO A 60 4.58 -18.00 37.85
CA PRO A 60 3.99 -18.91 38.86
C PRO A 60 2.55 -18.55 39.21
N GLN A 61 1.78 -19.55 39.62
CA GLN A 61 0.38 -19.44 40.03
C GLN A 61 0.20 -19.00 41.49
N GLY A 62 -0.97 -18.48 41.82
CA GLY A 62 -1.45 -18.31 43.20
C GLY A 62 -2.95 -18.61 43.30
N HIS A 63 -3.31 -19.59 44.14
CA HIS A 63 -4.68 -20.03 44.45
C HIS A 63 -5.62 -18.86 44.88
N GLN A 64 -6.95 -18.90 44.77
CA GLN A 64 -7.85 -19.83 45.48
C GLN A 64 -9.29 -19.86 44.90
N ARG A 65 -10.05 -20.88 45.34
CA ARG A 65 -11.52 -21.05 45.18
C ARG A 65 -12.23 -19.85 45.87
N GLY A 66 -13.37 -19.33 45.46
CA GLY A 66 -14.53 -19.96 44.81
C GLY A 66 -15.70 -20.01 45.80
N ALA A 67 -16.56 -18.98 45.84
CA ALA A 67 -17.80 -18.96 46.62
C ALA A 67 -18.83 -17.98 46.01
N ARG A 68 -20.12 -18.29 46.18
CA ARG A 68 -21.29 -17.53 45.69
C ARG A 68 -21.69 -16.43 46.68
N ALA A 69 -22.35 -15.38 46.21
CA ALA A 69 -23.65 -14.92 46.76
C ALA A 69 -24.19 -13.66 46.05
N ASP A 70 -25.49 -13.62 45.82
CA ASP A 70 -26.24 -12.40 45.50
C ASP A 70 -26.23 -11.42 46.69
N ALA A 71 -26.07 -10.12 46.40
CA ALA A 71 -26.48 -9.06 47.32
C ALA A 71 -26.99 -7.83 46.54
N ARG A 72 -28.25 -7.49 46.79
CA ARG A 72 -29.00 -6.42 46.09
C ARG A 72 -28.35 -5.05 46.30
N ARG A 73 -28.22 -4.25 45.24
CA ARG A 73 -27.93 -2.81 45.37
C ARG A 73 -29.17 -2.09 45.90
N GLN A 74 -29.15 -1.66 47.16
CA GLN A 74 -30.01 -0.60 47.67
C GLN A 74 -29.23 0.73 47.68
N PRO A 75 -29.81 1.85 47.24
CA PRO A 75 -29.20 3.17 47.41
C PRO A 75 -29.34 3.66 48.86
N ALA A 76 -28.29 4.27 49.41
CA ALA A 76 -28.31 4.81 50.77
C ALA A 76 -29.24 6.04 50.88
N PRO A 77 -30.00 6.20 51.99
CA PRO A 77 -30.94 7.31 52.15
C PRO A 77 -30.24 8.65 52.40
N ALA A 78 -30.73 9.70 51.75
CA ALA A 78 -30.17 11.04 51.80
C ALA A 78 -30.58 11.82 53.08
N ARG A 79 -30.10 11.41 54.26
CA ARG A 79 -30.28 12.14 55.52
C ARG A 79 -29.06 12.02 56.46
N ASP A 80 -27.96 12.74 56.16
CA ASP A 80 -27.13 13.39 57.18
C ASP A 80 -25.99 14.32 56.66
N ARG A 81 -26.20 15.03 55.54
CA ARG A 81 -25.19 15.99 55.01
C ARG A 81 -25.05 17.28 55.85
N ALA A 82 -25.72 17.39 56.99
CA ALA A 82 -25.76 18.59 57.82
C ALA A 82 -24.87 18.56 59.08
N ARG A 83 -24.32 17.39 59.46
CA ARG A 83 -23.53 17.23 60.72
C ARG A 83 -22.01 17.07 60.55
N LEU A 84 -21.48 17.37 59.36
CA LEU A 84 -20.03 17.33 59.06
C LEU A 84 -19.45 18.72 58.67
N ARG A 85 -19.96 19.80 59.28
CA ARG A 85 -19.41 21.16 59.12
C ARG A 85 -18.76 21.78 60.36
N HIS A 86 -18.87 21.16 61.54
CA HIS A 86 -18.26 21.65 62.77
C HIS A 86 -17.50 20.55 63.53
N ALA A 87 -16.40 20.09 62.93
CA ALA A 87 -15.39 19.26 63.58
C ALA A 87 -13.96 19.51 63.04
N HIS A 88 -13.63 20.77 62.69
CA HIS A 88 -12.24 21.14 62.49
C HIS A 88 -11.57 21.34 63.85
N HIS A 89 -10.80 20.33 64.28
CA HIS A 89 -9.99 20.41 65.49
C HIS A 89 -9.03 21.60 65.43
N ARG A 90 -8.91 22.29 66.57
CA ARG A 90 -7.90 23.31 66.83
C ARG A 90 -6.51 22.67 66.74
N ILE A 91 -5.68 23.12 65.80
CA ILE A 91 -4.26 22.77 65.78
C ILE A 91 -3.57 23.61 66.89
N PRO A 92 -2.83 23.01 67.85
CA PRO A 92 -2.11 23.78 68.84
C PRO A 92 -0.93 24.53 68.18
N PRO A 93 -0.71 25.82 68.51
CA PRO A 93 0.42 26.58 67.97
C PRO A 93 1.73 26.03 68.56
N GLY A 94 2.52 25.34 67.72
CA GLY A 94 3.79 24.73 68.13
C GLY A 94 4.22 23.49 67.35
N ALA A 95 3.31 22.87 66.57
CA ALA A 95 3.60 21.62 65.84
C ALA A 95 4.43 21.78 64.54
N ASP A 96 4.97 22.96 64.24
CA ASP A 96 5.58 23.29 62.94
C ASP A 96 7.10 22.97 62.86
N ARG A 97 7.53 21.89 63.52
CA ARG A 97 8.93 21.41 63.50
C ARG A 97 9.08 19.89 63.37
N LEU A 98 8.15 19.21 62.70
CA LEU A 98 8.47 17.92 62.09
C LEU A 98 9.37 18.16 60.86
N ARG A 99 10.69 18.27 61.11
CA ARG A 99 11.74 18.21 60.08
C ARG A 99 11.47 17.00 59.19
N ARG A 100 11.00 17.22 57.95
CA ARG A 100 11.07 16.19 56.92
C ARG A 100 12.52 15.72 56.84
N PRO A 101 12.82 14.42 57.06
CA PRO A 101 14.19 13.95 56.97
C PRO A 101 14.69 14.23 55.55
N ALA A 102 15.80 14.96 55.44
CA ALA A 102 16.40 15.23 54.15
C ALA A 102 16.69 13.87 53.47
N PRO A 103 16.37 13.69 52.18
CA PRO A 103 16.55 12.40 51.51
C PRO A 103 18.01 12.00 51.62
N GLY A 104 18.25 10.86 52.28
CA GLY A 104 19.55 10.43 52.78
C GLY A 104 20.60 10.29 51.66
N PRO A 105 21.91 10.31 52.01
CA PRO A 105 22.99 10.33 51.03
C PRO A 105 22.87 9.26 49.93
N HIS A 106 22.46 8.05 50.32
CA HIS A 106 22.33 6.88 49.46
C HIS A 106 21.18 6.99 48.42
N ALA A 107 20.11 7.74 48.70
CA ALA A 107 19.04 7.97 47.73
C ALA A 107 19.48 8.92 46.61
N ARG A 108 20.49 9.76 46.86
CA ARG A 108 21.03 10.73 45.89
C ARG A 108 22.11 10.13 44.98
N SER A 109 22.87 9.13 45.45
CA SER A 109 23.85 8.42 44.60
C SER A 109 23.16 7.55 43.56
N HIS A 110 22.18 6.73 43.95
CA HIS A 110 21.55 5.77 43.04
C HIS A 110 20.84 6.44 41.83
N ARG A 111 20.20 7.61 42.05
CA ARG A 111 19.65 8.44 40.94
C ARG A 111 20.72 9.08 40.05
N ARG A 112 21.94 9.31 40.55
CA ARG A 112 23.08 9.83 39.75
C ARG A 112 23.70 8.74 38.87
N ASP A 113 23.80 7.51 39.37
CA ASP A 113 24.43 6.40 38.64
C ASP A 113 23.58 5.91 37.46
N LEU A 114 22.25 5.80 37.63
CA LEU A 114 21.33 5.51 36.52
C LEU A 114 21.42 6.58 35.41
N ARG A 115 21.53 7.85 35.80
CA ARG A 115 21.64 8.99 34.86
C ARG A 115 23.01 9.06 34.17
N ARG A 116 24.08 8.58 34.83
CA ARG A 116 25.42 8.42 34.23
C ARG A 116 25.49 7.25 33.25
N ARG A 117 24.93 6.08 33.60
CA ARG A 117 24.87 4.90 32.70
C ARG A 117 24.11 5.19 31.40
N GLY A 118 22.98 5.91 31.47
CA GLY A 118 22.24 6.33 30.27
C GLY A 118 23.02 7.29 29.36
N GLY A 119 23.99 8.05 29.87
CA GLY A 119 24.86 8.91 29.07
C GLY A 119 25.86 8.12 28.22
N GLY A 120 26.40 7.02 28.75
CA GLY A 120 27.30 6.13 28.02
C GLY A 120 26.61 5.44 26.85
N LEU A 121 25.43 4.86 27.08
CA LEU A 121 24.66 4.16 26.05
C LEU A 121 24.25 5.09 24.90
N ARG A 122 23.85 6.33 25.20
CA ARG A 122 23.52 7.34 24.17
C ARG A 122 24.73 7.78 23.34
N ARG A 123 25.92 7.86 23.95
CA ARG A 123 27.18 8.16 23.23
C ARG A 123 27.62 6.99 22.35
N ALA A 124 27.49 5.76 22.84
CA ALA A 124 27.77 4.55 22.05
C ALA A 124 26.81 4.43 20.86
N ALA A 125 25.51 4.65 21.05
CA ALA A 125 24.53 4.67 19.97
C ALA A 125 24.79 5.78 18.95
N ALA A 126 25.19 6.99 19.40
CA ALA A 126 25.57 8.08 18.51
C ALA A 126 26.87 7.77 17.73
N PHE A 127 27.86 7.12 18.35
CA PHE A 127 29.09 6.70 17.68
C PHE A 127 28.83 5.60 16.64
N VAL A 128 28.04 4.58 16.98
CA VAL A 128 27.61 3.54 16.02
C VAL A 128 26.81 4.18 14.87
N GLY A 129 25.90 5.11 15.17
CA GLY A 129 25.17 5.88 14.16
C GLY A 129 26.08 6.70 13.25
N LEU A 130 27.12 7.34 13.79
CA LEU A 130 28.13 8.09 13.04
C LEU A 130 28.98 7.17 12.15
N VAL A 131 29.41 6.01 12.66
CA VAL A 131 30.19 5.02 11.89
C VAL A 131 29.34 4.41 10.77
N VAL A 132 28.08 4.06 11.05
CA VAL A 132 27.13 3.59 10.02
C VAL A 132 26.87 4.69 8.99
N PHE A 133 26.69 5.94 9.40
CA PHE A 133 26.50 7.06 8.48
C PHE A 133 27.73 7.32 7.60
N ALA A 134 28.94 7.29 8.17
CA ALA A 134 30.19 7.41 7.42
C ALA A 134 30.40 6.24 6.45
N TRP A 135 30.06 5.01 6.87
CA TRP A 135 30.07 3.83 5.99
C TRP A 135 29.06 3.97 4.85
N LEU A 136 27.84 4.43 5.12
CA LEU A 136 26.83 4.69 4.09
C LEU A 136 27.27 5.78 3.10
N LEU A 137 27.89 6.87 3.57
CA LEU A 137 28.44 7.90 2.67
C LEU A 137 29.56 7.35 1.77
N TRP A 138 30.42 6.49 2.32
CA TRP A 138 31.50 5.85 1.56
C TRP A 138 30.97 4.83 0.55
N ASP A 139 30.09 3.92 0.98
CA ASP A 139 29.51 2.83 0.18
C ASP A 139 28.64 3.35 -0.97
N THR A 140 27.87 4.42 -0.73
CA THR A 140 27.12 5.12 -1.79
C THR A 140 27.99 5.96 -2.72
N GLY A 141 29.29 6.11 -2.45
CA GLY A 141 30.19 6.97 -3.22
C GLY A 141 29.79 8.45 -3.17
N ALA A 142 29.19 8.89 -2.06
CA ALA A 142 28.67 10.25 -1.90
C ALA A 142 29.82 11.27 -1.83
N ASP A 143 30.18 11.80 -3.00
CA ASP A 143 31.30 12.72 -3.21
C ASP A 143 30.80 14.16 -3.45
N PRO A 144 30.88 15.06 -2.45
CA PRO A 144 30.47 16.45 -2.61
C PRO A 144 31.32 17.22 -3.62
N VAL A 145 32.57 16.79 -3.87
CA VAL A 145 33.47 17.45 -4.82
C VAL A 145 32.99 17.22 -6.25
N ARG A 146 32.53 16.01 -6.58
CA ARG A 146 31.89 15.71 -7.88
C ARG A 146 30.64 16.55 -8.14
N LEU A 147 29.83 16.80 -7.10
CA LEU A 147 28.64 17.66 -7.23
C LEU A 147 29.03 19.10 -7.58
N VAL A 148 30.04 19.66 -6.90
CA VAL A 148 30.56 21.01 -7.20
C VAL A 148 31.21 21.07 -8.57
N GLN A 149 31.98 20.05 -8.96
CA GLN A 149 32.56 19.92 -10.31
C GLN A 149 31.50 19.72 -11.41
N GLY A 150 30.30 19.24 -11.05
CA GLY A 150 29.15 19.09 -11.93
C GLY A 150 28.41 20.40 -12.25
N LEU A 151 28.60 21.46 -11.45
CA LEU A 151 27.87 22.75 -11.62
C LEU A 151 27.98 23.35 -13.04
N PRO A 152 29.15 23.39 -13.71
CA PRO A 152 29.24 23.91 -15.08
C PRO A 152 28.38 23.12 -16.08
N TRP A 153 28.29 21.80 -15.93
CA TRP A 153 27.47 20.93 -16.79
C TRP A 153 25.97 21.16 -16.56
N ILE A 154 25.56 21.40 -15.32
CA ILE A 154 24.17 21.77 -14.98
C ILE A 154 23.83 23.13 -15.60
N LEU A 155 24.73 24.11 -15.51
CA LEU A 155 24.54 25.44 -16.11
C LEU A 155 24.47 25.38 -17.64
N ASP A 156 25.32 24.58 -18.29
CA ASP A 156 25.29 24.36 -19.73
C ASP A 156 24.00 23.66 -20.17
N PHE A 157 23.57 22.62 -19.45
CA PHE A 157 22.27 21.96 -19.69
C PHE A 157 21.09 22.96 -19.60
N VAL A 158 21.04 23.78 -18.54
CA VAL A 158 19.99 24.81 -18.37
C VAL A 158 20.03 25.85 -19.50
N ARG A 159 21.22 26.25 -19.95
CA ARG A 159 21.38 27.15 -21.11
C ARG A 159 20.90 26.53 -22.42
N ARG A 160 21.09 25.22 -22.61
CA ARG A 160 20.62 24.50 -23.81
C ARG A 160 19.11 24.24 -23.82
N THR A 161 18.47 24.18 -22.64
CA THR A 161 17.00 24.05 -22.52
C THR A 161 16.22 25.36 -22.69
N ILE A 162 16.88 26.51 -22.88
CA ILE A 162 16.22 27.81 -23.01
C ILE A 162 16.73 28.50 -24.28
N PRO A 163 15.85 28.93 -25.22
CA PRO A 163 14.39 28.94 -25.13
C PRO A 163 13.74 27.59 -25.50
N PRO A 164 12.51 27.32 -25.00
CA PRO A 164 11.69 26.19 -25.44
C PRO A 164 11.24 26.32 -26.90
N ASP A 165 11.20 25.21 -27.66
CA ASP A 165 10.69 25.21 -29.03
C ASP A 165 9.14 25.17 -29.03
N PRO A 166 8.44 26.22 -29.50
CA PRO A 166 6.98 26.21 -29.58
C PRO A 166 6.43 25.25 -30.65
N ARG A 167 7.24 24.78 -31.62
CA ARG A 167 6.79 23.91 -32.71
C ARG A 167 6.30 22.55 -32.22
N VAL A 168 6.88 22.04 -31.13
CA VAL A 168 6.47 20.76 -30.52
C VAL A 168 5.30 20.88 -29.54
N LEU A 169 4.84 22.11 -29.23
CA LEU A 169 3.76 22.35 -28.27
C LEU A 169 2.46 21.59 -28.60
N PRO A 170 1.95 21.54 -29.86
CA PRO A 170 0.74 20.78 -30.18
C PRO A 170 0.89 19.28 -29.92
N ALA A 171 2.06 18.71 -30.25
CA ALA A 171 2.35 17.30 -30.00
C ALA A 171 2.49 17.02 -28.49
N ALA A 172 3.14 17.92 -27.74
CA ALA A 172 3.26 17.82 -26.29
C ALA A 172 1.89 17.88 -25.59
N LEU A 173 0.98 18.76 -26.03
CA LEU A 173 -0.38 18.86 -25.50
C LEU A 173 -1.23 17.61 -25.82
N ALA A 174 -1.14 17.08 -27.04
CA ALA A 174 -1.80 15.82 -27.39
C ALA A 174 -1.26 14.65 -26.53
N ALA A 175 0.06 14.58 -26.34
CA ALA A 175 0.68 13.56 -25.50
C ALA A 175 0.34 13.72 -24.00
N ALA A 176 0.15 14.95 -23.51
CA ALA A 176 -0.37 15.24 -22.18
C ALA A 176 -1.79 14.69 -22.01
N LEU A 177 -2.67 14.92 -22.99
CA LEU A 177 -4.03 14.39 -22.99
C LEU A 177 -4.02 12.86 -22.93
N THR A 178 -3.19 12.20 -23.76
CA THR A 178 -3.02 10.73 -23.70
C THR A 178 -2.52 10.24 -22.34
N THR A 179 -1.65 10.99 -21.65
CA THR A 179 -1.23 10.66 -20.27
C THR A 179 -2.39 10.73 -19.28
N VAL A 180 -3.26 11.74 -19.42
CA VAL A 180 -4.48 11.89 -18.61
C VAL A 180 -5.49 10.80 -18.94
N GLU A 181 -5.68 10.42 -20.20
CA GLU A 181 -6.53 9.31 -20.64
C GLU A 181 -6.08 7.97 -20.04
N ILE A 182 -4.78 7.66 -20.10
CA ILE A 182 -4.19 6.43 -19.52
C ILE A 182 -4.55 6.33 -18.03
N ALA A 183 -4.35 7.42 -17.29
CA ALA A 183 -4.58 7.45 -15.86
C ALA A 183 -6.07 7.47 -15.50
N LEU A 184 -6.91 8.22 -16.23
CA LEU A 184 -8.37 8.24 -16.02
C LEU A 184 -8.98 6.87 -16.26
N LEU A 185 -8.76 6.28 -17.43
CA LEU A 185 -9.33 4.98 -17.79
C LEU A 185 -8.80 3.88 -16.88
N GLY A 186 -7.50 3.87 -16.62
CA GLY A 186 -6.86 2.91 -15.74
C GLY A 186 -7.36 3.01 -14.29
N THR A 187 -7.51 4.22 -13.76
CA THR A 187 -8.01 4.45 -12.39
C THR A 187 -9.50 4.13 -12.26
N ALA A 188 -10.32 4.47 -13.25
CA ALA A 188 -11.76 4.19 -13.25
C ALA A 188 -12.03 2.68 -13.24
N VAL A 189 -11.38 1.92 -14.13
CA VAL A 189 -11.49 0.45 -14.17
C VAL A 189 -10.91 -0.16 -12.89
N ALA A 190 -9.76 0.34 -12.42
CA ALA A 190 -9.18 -0.12 -11.16
C ALA A 190 -10.09 0.10 -9.95
N ALA A 191 -10.75 1.26 -9.84
CA ALA A 191 -11.68 1.56 -8.76
C ALA A 191 -12.90 0.63 -8.77
N ALA A 192 -13.42 0.32 -9.96
CA ALA A 192 -14.54 -0.61 -10.14
C ALA A 192 -14.16 -2.06 -9.75
N LEU A 193 -12.96 -2.52 -10.12
CA LEU A 193 -12.45 -3.85 -9.73
C LEU A 193 -12.02 -3.91 -8.27
N ALA A 194 -11.49 -2.82 -7.72
CA ALA A 194 -11.07 -2.72 -6.33
C ALA A 194 -12.23 -2.76 -5.36
N LEU A 195 -13.41 -2.26 -5.73
CA LEU A 195 -14.58 -2.20 -4.87
C LEU A 195 -15.00 -3.58 -4.33
N PRO A 196 -15.30 -4.62 -5.16
CA PRO A 196 -15.61 -5.95 -4.65
C PRO A 196 -14.41 -6.59 -3.93
N LEU A 197 -13.18 -6.40 -4.41
CA LEU A 197 -11.98 -6.94 -3.77
C LEU A 197 -11.73 -6.33 -2.37
N GLY A 198 -12.09 -5.07 -2.15
CA GLY A 198 -12.04 -4.40 -0.85
C GLY A 198 -13.01 -5.03 0.15
N PHE A 199 -14.26 -5.27 -0.24
CA PHE A 199 -15.23 -5.99 0.60
C PHE A 199 -14.83 -7.45 0.88
N LEU A 200 -14.25 -8.16 -0.10
CA LEU A 200 -13.77 -9.54 0.06
C LEU A 200 -12.50 -9.65 0.93
N SER A 201 -11.75 -8.57 1.10
CA SER A 201 -10.50 -8.54 1.89
C SER A 201 -10.61 -7.76 3.21
N ALA A 202 -11.83 -7.38 3.62
CA ALA A 202 -12.12 -6.77 4.91
C ALA A 202 -12.62 -7.79 5.95
N ARG A 203 -11.92 -7.89 7.09
CA ARG A 203 -12.13 -8.92 8.12
C ARG A 203 -13.50 -8.90 8.81
N ASN A 204 -14.16 -7.74 8.85
CA ASN A 204 -15.50 -7.57 9.44
C ASN A 204 -16.66 -7.87 8.47
N ILE A 205 -16.38 -8.04 7.17
CA ILE A 205 -17.39 -8.36 6.14
C ILE A 205 -17.21 -9.78 5.58
N ALA A 206 -15.98 -10.14 5.20
CA ALA A 206 -15.70 -11.40 4.54
C ALA A 206 -15.46 -12.55 5.55
N PRO A 207 -15.95 -13.77 5.28
CA PRO A 207 -15.61 -14.94 6.09
C PRO A 207 -14.12 -15.26 5.96
N GLY A 208 -13.50 -15.81 7.02
CA GLY A 208 -12.06 -16.09 7.09
C GLY A 208 -11.50 -16.84 5.86
N ALA A 209 -12.26 -17.82 5.35
CA ALA A 209 -11.88 -18.62 4.17
C ALA A 209 -11.73 -17.81 2.87
N VAL A 210 -12.35 -16.62 2.77
CA VAL A 210 -12.22 -15.68 1.65
C VAL A 210 -11.23 -14.56 1.99
N PHE A 211 -11.32 -14.04 3.23
CA PHE A 211 -10.47 -12.97 3.72
C PHE A 211 -8.97 -13.29 3.62
N TYR A 212 -8.53 -14.43 4.15
CA TYR A 212 -7.10 -14.78 4.19
C TYR A 212 -6.46 -14.89 2.79
N PRO A 213 -6.99 -15.68 1.83
CA PRO A 213 -6.42 -15.73 0.50
C PRO A 213 -6.48 -14.36 -0.21
N ALA A 214 -7.58 -13.61 -0.10
CA ALA A 214 -7.67 -12.27 -0.68
C ALA A 214 -6.59 -11.33 -0.12
N ARG A 215 -6.30 -11.38 1.19
CA ARG A 215 -5.24 -10.59 1.83
C ARG A 215 -3.85 -10.95 1.30
N VAL A 216 -3.56 -12.24 1.15
CA VAL A 216 -2.27 -12.72 0.61
C VAL A 216 -2.10 -12.31 -0.85
N TRP A 217 -3.12 -12.49 -1.69
CA TRP A 217 -3.10 -12.08 -3.10
C TRP A 217 -2.87 -10.57 -3.28
N LEU A 218 -3.57 -9.73 -2.52
CA LEU A 218 -3.39 -8.28 -2.56
C LEU A 218 -1.99 -7.85 -2.11
N ASN A 219 -1.47 -8.45 -1.03
CA ASN A 219 -0.13 -8.14 -0.54
C ASN A 219 0.96 -8.56 -1.54
N PHE A 220 0.81 -9.72 -2.21
CA PHE A 220 1.77 -10.20 -3.21
C PHE A 220 1.85 -9.28 -4.43
N PHE A 221 0.72 -8.98 -5.08
CA PHE A 221 0.72 -8.12 -6.26
C PHE A 221 1.11 -6.67 -5.96
N ARG A 222 0.82 -6.17 -4.75
CA ARG A 222 1.27 -4.83 -4.31
C ARG A 222 2.80 -4.70 -4.22
N SER A 223 3.55 -5.81 -4.09
CA SER A 223 5.02 -5.79 -4.09
C SER A 223 5.63 -5.43 -5.45
N VAL A 224 4.86 -5.49 -6.53
CA VAL A 224 5.27 -5.13 -7.89
C VAL A 224 4.78 -3.71 -8.19
N ASP A 225 5.67 -2.81 -8.58
CA ASP A 225 5.30 -1.43 -8.93
C ASP A 225 4.75 -1.33 -10.37
N THR A 226 3.95 -0.29 -10.62
CA THR A 226 3.35 0.07 -11.92
C THR A 226 4.34 -0.01 -13.09
N LEU A 227 5.60 0.41 -12.92
CA LEU A 227 6.61 0.34 -13.99
C LEU A 227 6.91 -1.08 -14.46
N VAL A 228 6.92 -2.05 -13.55
CA VAL A 228 7.18 -3.46 -13.89
C VAL A 228 5.98 -4.05 -14.63
N TYR A 229 4.75 -3.71 -14.22
CA TYR A 229 3.55 -4.06 -14.98
C TYR A 229 3.56 -3.45 -16.38
N ALA A 230 3.99 -2.20 -16.54
CA ALA A 230 4.08 -1.55 -17.85
C ALA A 230 5.07 -2.28 -18.76
N LEU A 231 6.25 -2.69 -18.27
CA LEU A 231 7.20 -3.50 -19.03
C LEU A 231 6.60 -4.85 -19.48
N VAL A 232 5.91 -5.55 -18.57
CA VAL A 232 5.24 -6.83 -18.88
C VAL A 232 4.14 -6.65 -19.91
N PHE A 233 3.29 -5.62 -19.79
CA PHE A 233 2.21 -5.38 -20.74
C PHE A 233 2.73 -4.85 -22.09
N VAL A 234 3.74 -3.98 -22.12
CA VAL A 234 4.39 -3.56 -23.38
C VAL A 234 4.96 -4.77 -24.13
N ALA A 235 5.58 -5.72 -23.43
CA ALA A 235 6.05 -6.98 -24.03
C ALA A 235 4.91 -7.90 -24.50
N ALA A 236 3.74 -7.84 -23.86
CA ALA A 236 2.60 -8.73 -24.16
C ALA A 236 1.64 -8.19 -25.24
N VAL A 237 1.40 -6.87 -25.31
CA VAL A 237 0.44 -6.24 -26.24
C VAL A 237 1.06 -5.20 -27.17
N GLY A 238 2.38 -4.96 -27.09
CA GLY A 238 3.10 -4.00 -27.92
C GLY A 238 3.18 -2.59 -27.32
N LEU A 239 3.81 -1.67 -28.06
CA LEU A 239 4.00 -0.26 -27.67
C LEU A 239 2.70 0.55 -27.79
N GLY A 240 2.54 1.56 -26.93
CA GLY A 240 1.45 2.55 -27.01
C GLY A 240 0.72 2.77 -25.69
N PRO A 241 -0.41 3.51 -25.68
CA PRO A 241 -1.14 3.86 -24.44
C PRO A 241 -1.78 2.67 -23.72
N PHE A 242 -2.22 1.65 -24.47
CA PHE A 242 -2.96 0.51 -23.96
C PHE A 242 -2.23 -0.32 -22.86
N PRO A 243 -0.95 -0.74 -23.01
CA PRO A 243 -0.22 -1.36 -21.91
C PRO A 243 -0.05 -0.44 -20.69
N GLY A 244 -0.02 0.88 -20.89
CA GLY A 244 -0.04 1.86 -19.78
C GLY A 244 -1.34 1.78 -18.98
N VAL A 245 -2.48 1.73 -19.66
CA VAL A 245 -3.79 1.51 -19.03
C VAL A 245 -3.81 0.20 -18.26
N LEU A 246 -3.35 -0.91 -18.85
CA LEU A 246 -3.29 -2.22 -18.20
C LEU A 246 -2.38 -2.21 -16.94
N ALA A 247 -1.24 -1.53 -17.00
CA ALA A 247 -0.33 -1.39 -15.88
C ALA A 247 -0.95 -0.60 -14.72
N VAL A 248 -1.59 0.53 -15.03
CA VAL A 248 -2.34 1.32 -14.05
C VAL A 248 -3.46 0.49 -13.44
N ILE A 249 -4.20 -0.30 -14.24
CA ILE A 249 -5.26 -1.20 -13.73
C ILE A 249 -4.68 -2.22 -12.74
N ALA A 250 -3.65 -2.97 -13.11
CA ALA A 250 -3.10 -4.04 -12.29
C ALA A 250 -2.59 -3.54 -10.93
N TYR A 251 -1.79 -2.48 -10.92
CA TYR A 251 -1.26 -1.89 -9.70
C TYR A 251 -2.33 -1.17 -8.87
N THR A 252 -3.15 -0.32 -9.50
CA THR A 252 -4.13 0.52 -8.78
C THR A 252 -5.25 -0.33 -8.18
N THR A 253 -5.69 -1.39 -8.85
CA THR A 253 -6.73 -2.30 -8.34
C THR A 253 -6.31 -2.90 -7.00
N THR A 254 -5.09 -3.43 -6.92
CA THR A 254 -4.61 -4.13 -5.72
C THR A 254 -4.37 -3.15 -4.57
N SER A 255 -3.86 -1.95 -4.85
CA SER A 255 -3.71 -0.93 -3.82
C SER A 255 -5.03 -0.29 -3.37
N LEU A 256 -6.01 -0.05 -4.27
CA LEU A 256 -7.31 0.49 -3.86
C LEU A 256 -8.10 -0.55 -3.06
N ALA A 257 -8.11 -1.82 -3.47
CA ALA A 257 -8.77 -2.88 -2.70
C ALA A 257 -8.23 -2.96 -1.27
N LYS A 258 -6.91 -2.85 -1.12
CA LYS A 258 -6.24 -2.78 0.17
C LYS A 258 -6.69 -1.57 1.00
N LEU A 259 -6.67 -0.35 0.44
CA LEU A 259 -7.13 0.87 1.14
C LEU A 259 -8.62 0.82 1.50
N TYR A 260 -9.46 0.34 0.58
CA TYR A 260 -10.90 0.15 0.79
C TYR A 260 -11.18 -0.81 1.94
N SER A 261 -10.48 -1.94 1.98
CA SER A 261 -10.66 -2.92 3.06
C SER A 261 -10.24 -2.39 4.43
N GLU A 262 -9.20 -1.54 4.52
CA GLU A 262 -8.78 -0.91 5.78
C GLU A 262 -9.80 0.15 6.22
N ALA A 263 -10.35 0.92 5.29
CA ALA A 263 -11.47 1.83 5.56
C ALA A 263 -12.75 1.08 6.00
N ILE A 264 -13.06 -0.08 5.40
CA ILE A 264 -14.17 -0.94 5.84
C ILE A 264 -13.88 -1.54 7.22
N GLU A 265 -12.66 -1.98 7.51
CA GLU A 265 -12.26 -2.51 8.83
C GLU A 265 -12.33 -1.44 9.94
N GLY A 266 -12.22 -0.15 9.59
CA GLY A 266 -12.25 0.99 10.52
C GLY A 266 -13.62 1.65 10.76
N ILE A 267 -14.73 1.12 10.19
CA ILE A 267 -16.07 1.69 10.39
C ILE A 267 -16.57 1.59 11.84
N GLU A 268 -17.47 2.49 12.23
CA GLU A 268 -18.14 2.37 13.52
C GLU A 268 -19.18 1.24 13.50
N PRO A 269 -19.23 0.38 14.54
CA PRO A 269 -20.20 -0.72 14.61
C PRO A 269 -21.63 -0.24 14.89
N GLY A 270 -21.80 0.92 15.55
CA GLY A 270 -23.12 1.44 15.97
C GLY A 270 -24.14 1.54 14.82
N PRO A 271 -23.85 2.25 13.71
CA PRO A 271 -24.73 2.32 12.56
C PRO A 271 -24.99 0.95 11.89
N VAL A 272 -24.00 0.05 11.90
CA VAL A 272 -24.11 -1.30 11.33
C VAL A 272 -25.06 -2.18 12.16
N ASP A 273 -24.95 -2.10 13.49
CA ASP A 273 -25.81 -2.84 14.42
C ASP A 273 -27.23 -2.26 14.48
N ALA A 274 -27.40 -0.94 14.36
CA ALA A 274 -28.71 -0.31 14.21
C ALA A 274 -29.45 -0.80 12.96
N VAL A 275 -28.78 -0.88 11.80
CA VAL A 275 -29.39 -1.45 10.58
C VAL A 275 -29.70 -2.94 10.78
N ARG A 276 -28.79 -3.71 11.39
CA ARG A 276 -28.98 -5.14 11.69
C ARG A 276 -30.19 -5.40 12.60
N ALA A 277 -30.44 -4.54 13.58
CA ALA A 277 -31.56 -4.66 14.51
C ALA A 277 -32.95 -4.56 13.84
N THR A 278 -33.04 -4.00 12.63
CA THR A 278 -34.30 -3.94 11.86
C THR A 278 -34.66 -5.26 11.13
N GLY A 279 -33.84 -6.31 11.29
CA GLY A 279 -33.98 -7.57 10.55
C GLY A 279 -33.36 -7.54 9.15
N ALA A 280 -32.54 -6.53 8.86
CA ALA A 280 -31.91 -6.34 7.55
C ALA A 280 -31.00 -7.52 7.13
N THR A 281 -31.11 -7.93 5.87
CA THR A 281 -30.22 -8.91 5.23
C THR A 281 -28.78 -8.38 5.13
N ARG A 282 -27.80 -9.27 4.94
CA ARG A 282 -26.38 -8.89 4.79
C ARG A 282 -26.14 -7.82 3.72
N LEU A 283 -26.84 -7.89 2.60
CA LEU A 283 -26.71 -6.90 1.51
C LEU A 283 -27.28 -5.54 1.89
N GLN A 284 -28.39 -5.51 2.64
CA GLN A 284 -28.95 -4.27 3.21
C GLN A 284 -28.01 -3.67 4.28
N ILE A 285 -27.43 -4.48 5.15
CA ILE A 285 -26.42 -4.03 6.13
C ILE A 285 -25.21 -3.40 5.42
N VAL A 286 -24.69 -4.02 4.35
CA VAL A 286 -23.61 -3.41 3.55
C VAL A 286 -24.06 -2.10 2.89
N ARG A 287 -25.24 -2.08 2.25
CA ARG A 287 -25.73 -0.91 1.51
C ARG A 287 -26.07 0.30 2.39
N TYR A 288 -26.64 0.08 3.57
CA TYR A 288 -27.18 1.15 4.43
C TYR A 288 -26.37 1.38 5.71
N GLY A 289 -25.64 0.38 6.21
CA GLY A 289 -24.80 0.51 7.41
C GLY A 289 -23.32 0.76 7.10
N VAL A 290 -22.76 0.15 6.05
CA VAL A 290 -21.32 0.20 5.74
C VAL A 290 -21.00 1.23 4.66
N LEU A 291 -21.64 1.11 3.49
CA LEU A 291 -21.31 1.91 2.32
C LEU A 291 -21.38 3.44 2.57
N PRO A 292 -22.38 3.99 3.30
CA PRO A 292 -22.44 5.43 3.58
C PRO A 292 -21.26 5.96 4.41
N GLN A 293 -20.70 5.13 5.31
CA GLN A 293 -19.55 5.52 6.14
C GLN A 293 -18.25 5.59 5.31
N VAL A 294 -18.07 4.67 4.36
CA VAL A 294 -16.80 4.53 3.62
C VAL A 294 -16.76 5.27 2.28
N LEU A 295 -17.91 5.60 1.69
CA LEU A 295 -17.99 6.18 0.35
C LEU A 295 -17.21 7.51 0.16
N PRO A 296 -17.26 8.49 1.10
CA PRO A 296 -16.46 9.72 0.98
C PRO A 296 -14.95 9.46 0.99
N LEU A 297 -14.52 8.51 1.82
CA LEU A 297 -13.11 8.11 1.92
C LEU A 297 -12.66 7.30 0.69
N PHE A 298 -13.53 6.43 0.15
CA PHE A 298 -13.26 5.72 -1.10
C PHE A 298 -13.05 6.70 -2.26
N LEU A 299 -13.94 7.69 -2.42
CA LEU A 299 -13.81 8.69 -3.47
C LEU A 299 -12.55 9.55 -3.29
N SER A 300 -12.20 9.90 -2.05
CA SER A 300 -10.93 10.55 -1.72
C SER A 300 -9.70 9.73 -2.15
N TYR A 301 -9.73 8.40 -1.94
CA TYR A 301 -8.67 7.51 -2.42
C TYR A 301 -8.62 7.39 -3.95
N VAL A 302 -9.76 7.41 -4.63
CA VAL A 302 -9.82 7.40 -6.11
C VAL A 302 -9.24 8.68 -6.70
N LEU A 303 -9.59 9.85 -6.15
CA LEU A 303 -9.06 11.15 -6.59
C LEU A 303 -7.55 11.24 -6.36
N TYR A 304 -7.08 10.86 -5.16
CA TYR A 304 -5.64 10.75 -4.87
C TYR A 304 -4.94 9.76 -5.83
N ARG A 305 -5.56 8.61 -6.11
CA ARG A 305 -4.99 7.64 -7.04
C ARG A 305 -4.91 8.17 -8.46
N LEU A 306 -5.93 8.87 -8.95
CA LEU A 306 -5.92 9.52 -10.26
C LEU A 306 -4.73 10.49 -10.40
N GLU A 307 -4.53 11.37 -9.41
CA GLU A 307 -3.39 12.30 -9.36
C GLU A 307 -2.05 11.56 -9.43
N THR A 308 -1.84 10.56 -8.55
CA THR A 308 -0.59 9.77 -8.54
C THR A 308 -0.40 8.97 -9.83
N ASN A 309 -1.47 8.52 -10.48
CA ASN A 309 -1.43 7.73 -11.71
C ASN A 309 -1.13 8.60 -12.93
N ILE A 310 -1.58 9.85 -12.97
CA ILE A 310 -1.17 10.83 -14.00
C ILE A 310 0.34 11.06 -13.90
N ARG A 311 0.85 11.25 -12.68
CA ARG A 311 2.29 11.40 -12.41
C ARG A 311 3.09 10.12 -12.71
N ALA A 312 2.53 8.94 -12.47
CA ALA A 312 3.18 7.67 -12.83
C ALA A 312 3.23 7.48 -14.36
N ALA A 313 2.14 7.81 -15.06
CA ALA A 313 2.03 7.63 -16.51
C ALA A 313 3.05 8.46 -17.32
N THR A 314 3.55 9.59 -16.80
CA THR A 314 4.69 10.30 -17.41
C THR A 314 5.98 9.47 -17.38
N VAL A 315 6.19 8.64 -16.36
CA VAL A 315 7.35 7.74 -16.27
C VAL A 315 7.10 6.45 -17.05
N LEU A 316 5.86 5.95 -17.11
CA LEU A 316 5.51 4.77 -17.94
C LEU A 316 5.81 5.01 -19.43
N GLY A 317 5.71 6.26 -19.90
CA GLY A 317 6.08 6.62 -21.28
C GLY A 317 7.53 6.27 -21.64
N PHE A 318 8.45 6.25 -20.66
CA PHE A 318 9.86 5.88 -20.87
C PHE A 318 10.08 4.39 -21.16
N VAL A 319 9.10 3.53 -20.88
CA VAL A 319 9.13 2.10 -21.20
C VAL A 319 8.25 1.75 -22.40
N GLY A 320 7.77 2.75 -23.15
CA GLY A 320 6.96 2.55 -24.36
C GLY A 320 5.45 2.55 -24.14
N ALA A 321 4.97 2.94 -22.95
CA ALA A 321 3.53 3.05 -22.64
C ALA A 321 2.86 4.34 -23.19
N GLY A 322 3.51 5.04 -24.13
CA GLY A 322 2.98 6.25 -24.78
C GLY A 322 2.93 7.50 -23.87
N GLY A 323 2.03 8.42 -24.21
CA GLY A 323 1.86 9.68 -23.48
C GLY A 323 3.06 10.63 -23.54
N ILE A 324 3.05 11.67 -22.69
CA ILE A 324 4.04 12.74 -22.68
C ILE A 324 5.47 12.27 -22.36
N GLY A 325 5.60 11.22 -21.56
CA GLY A 325 6.87 10.60 -21.22
C GLY A 325 7.63 10.07 -22.44
N PHE A 326 6.92 9.49 -23.40
CA PHE A 326 7.52 8.97 -24.63
C PHE A 326 8.21 10.09 -25.43
N TYR A 327 7.53 11.23 -25.59
CA TYR A 327 8.09 12.41 -26.26
C TYR A 327 9.28 13.00 -25.50
N LEU A 328 9.17 13.15 -24.17
CA LEU A 328 10.25 13.66 -23.33
C LEU A 328 11.51 12.78 -23.46
N GLN A 329 11.36 11.46 -23.39
CA GLN A 329 12.46 10.52 -23.59
C GLN A 329 13.04 10.60 -25.01
N THR A 330 12.19 10.78 -26.02
CA THR A 330 12.60 10.86 -27.43
C THR A 330 13.49 12.08 -27.66
N TYR A 331 13.05 13.28 -27.26
CA TYR A 331 13.85 14.49 -27.43
C TYR A 331 15.13 14.48 -26.60
N LEU A 332 15.10 13.95 -25.37
CA LEU A 332 16.31 13.78 -24.55
C LEU A 332 17.33 12.81 -25.20
N ARG A 333 16.87 11.72 -25.82
CA ARG A 333 17.74 10.79 -26.58
C ARG A 333 18.28 11.42 -27.87
N MET A 334 17.54 12.33 -28.48
CA MET A 334 17.96 13.10 -29.66
C MET A 334 18.86 14.29 -29.32
N ILE A 335 19.09 14.58 -28.03
CA ILE A 335 19.85 15.75 -27.56
C ILE A 335 19.15 17.08 -27.95
N ASP A 336 17.84 17.01 -28.23
CA ASP A 336 16.98 18.16 -28.53
C ASP A 336 16.44 18.77 -27.22
N TYR A 337 17.32 19.51 -26.54
CA TYR A 337 17.00 20.18 -25.29
C TYR A 337 15.88 21.25 -25.41
N PRO A 338 15.79 22.06 -26.48
CA PRO A 338 14.66 22.97 -26.69
C PRO A 338 13.31 22.23 -26.77
N ALA A 339 13.19 21.14 -27.54
CA ALA A 339 11.94 20.39 -27.61
C ALA A 339 11.63 19.66 -26.29
N ALA A 340 12.64 19.06 -25.65
CA ALA A 340 12.48 18.41 -24.34
C ALA A 340 12.00 19.41 -23.27
N SER A 341 12.45 20.66 -23.30
CA SER A 341 12.03 21.69 -22.37
C SER A 341 10.55 22.09 -22.55
N THR A 342 10.04 22.16 -23.79
CA THR A 342 8.61 22.38 -24.06
C THR A 342 7.77 21.25 -23.49
N VAL A 343 8.19 20.00 -23.70
CA VAL A 343 7.50 18.82 -23.15
C VAL A 343 7.54 18.83 -21.62
N LEU A 344 8.65 19.23 -21.00
CA LEU A 344 8.78 19.38 -19.56
C LEU A 344 7.83 20.47 -19.00
N LEU A 345 7.76 21.64 -19.64
CA LEU A 345 6.86 22.73 -19.25
C LEU A 345 5.39 22.30 -19.34
N VAL A 346 5.00 21.61 -20.42
CA VAL A 346 3.65 21.04 -20.57
C VAL A 346 3.38 19.98 -19.49
N THR A 347 4.37 19.14 -19.15
CA THR A 347 4.24 18.15 -18.06
C THR A 347 3.98 18.82 -16.72
N VAL A 348 4.74 19.87 -16.38
CA VAL A 348 4.56 20.63 -15.13
C VAL A 348 3.18 21.31 -15.11
N ALA A 349 2.79 21.98 -16.19
CA ALA A 349 1.50 22.65 -16.29
C ALA A 349 0.32 21.65 -16.18
N MET A 350 0.40 20.51 -16.87
CA MET A 350 -0.60 19.42 -16.79
C MET A 350 -0.77 18.94 -15.34
N VAL A 351 0.33 18.63 -14.66
CA VAL A 351 0.31 18.17 -13.27
C VAL A 351 -0.28 19.25 -12.34
N MET A 352 0.15 20.52 -12.47
CA MET A 352 -0.40 21.61 -11.64
C MET A 352 -1.91 21.81 -11.84
N VAL A 353 -2.41 21.68 -13.07
CA VAL A 353 -3.86 21.76 -13.37
C VAL A 353 -4.61 20.58 -12.75
N VAL A 354 -4.08 19.37 -12.87
CA VAL A 354 -4.66 18.14 -12.30
C VAL A 354 -4.68 18.19 -10.77
N ASP A 355 -3.57 18.52 -10.12
CA ASP A 355 -3.44 18.65 -8.67
C ASP A 355 -4.42 19.74 -8.15
N GLY A 356 -4.56 20.84 -8.91
CA GLY A 356 -5.50 21.93 -8.65
C GLY A 356 -6.99 21.60 -8.86
N ILE A 357 -7.33 20.59 -9.68
CA ILE A 357 -8.71 20.10 -9.83
C ILE A 357 -9.02 19.08 -8.74
N SER A 358 -8.10 18.14 -8.50
CA SER A 358 -8.24 17.07 -7.50
C SER A 358 -8.38 17.60 -6.07
N SER A 359 -7.61 18.64 -5.72
CA SER A 359 -7.76 19.35 -4.44
C SER A 359 -9.17 19.93 -4.26
N ARG A 360 -9.62 20.80 -5.18
CA ARG A 360 -10.96 21.42 -5.14
C ARG A 360 -12.12 20.43 -5.13
N LEU A 361 -11.95 19.25 -5.74
CA LEU A 361 -12.94 18.17 -5.68
C LEU A 361 -12.96 17.51 -4.29
N ARG A 362 -11.79 17.22 -3.71
CA ARG A 362 -11.67 16.63 -2.37
C ARG A 362 -12.20 17.56 -1.28
N ASP A 363 -11.94 18.86 -1.39
CA ASP A 363 -12.39 19.90 -0.44
C ASP A 363 -13.92 20.13 -0.45
N ARG A 364 -14.66 19.43 -1.34
CA ARG A 364 -16.14 19.39 -1.37
C ARG A 364 -16.73 18.07 -0.87
N LEU A 365 -15.89 17.08 -0.56
CA LEU A 365 -16.27 15.71 -0.20
C LEU A 365 -15.95 15.37 1.26
N VAL A 366 -15.11 16.18 1.90
CA VAL A 366 -14.67 16.12 3.30
C VAL A 366 -14.96 17.48 3.93
#